data_AF-Q8TGE2-F1
#
_entry.id   AF-Q8TGE2-F1
#
_cell.length_a   1.000
_cell.length_b   1.000
_cell.length_c   1.000
_cell.angle_alpha   90.00
_cell.angle_beta   90.00
_cell.angle_gamma   90.00
#
_symmetry.space_group_name_H-M   'P 1'
#
loop_
_entity.id
_entity.type
_entity.pdbx_description
1 polymer ?
#
loop_
_entity_poly.entity_id
_entity_poly.type
_entity_poly.pdbx_seq_one_letter_code
_entity_poly.pdbx_strand_id
1 'polypeptide(L)'
;IKAFESLFGSVTCLPGCFTMYRIRSAETAKPLFVSKEVVEAYSEIRVDTLHMKNLLHLGEDRYLTTLLLKHHPSFKTKFLFAAKAWTIAPESFSVFLSQRRRWINSTVHNLIELIPLQQLCGFCCFSMRFIVFVDLLSTCIQPVSLAYIIYLIVWLARDSSTIPWTSFVLIAAIYGLQALIFIFRRKWEMIGWMIVYLLAMPIFSVALPFYSFWHMDDFSWGNTRVITGEKGRKVVISDEGKFDPASIPKKRWEEYQAELWEAQTSRDDRSEVSGFSYGTKSYHPAQSEYGFPGARPMSQFDLPRYGSRMSLAPSEMMSRHMDMEMEDLSHLPSDDAILAEIREILRTADLMTVTKKSIKQELERRFGVNLDAKRPYINSATEAVLSGAL
;
A
#
# COMPACT_ATOMS: atom_id res chain seq x y z
N ILE A 1 -11.73 18.62 -10.03
CA ILE A 1 -10.39 18.55 -10.66
C ILE A 1 -10.32 17.38 -11.65
N LYS A 2 -10.19 16.11 -11.25
CA LYS A 2 -10.03 14.97 -12.20
C LYS A 2 -11.07 14.89 -13.34
N ALA A 3 -12.36 15.09 -13.02
CA ALA A 3 -13.41 15.12 -14.04
C ALA A 3 -13.23 16.27 -15.03
N PHE A 4 -12.77 17.44 -14.56
CA PHE A 4 -12.47 18.61 -15.39
C PHE A 4 -11.23 18.35 -16.25
N GLU A 5 -10.13 17.88 -15.68
CA GLU A 5 -8.90 17.54 -16.42
C GLU A 5 -9.16 16.51 -17.53
N SER A 6 -10.04 15.53 -17.26
CA SER A 6 -10.42 14.53 -18.25
C SER A 6 -11.18 15.12 -19.45
N LEU A 7 -11.81 16.30 -19.32
CA LEU A 7 -12.41 17.02 -20.46
C LEU A 7 -11.34 17.66 -21.35
N PHE A 8 -10.20 18.05 -20.78
CA PHE A 8 -9.04 18.61 -21.50
C PHE A 8 -8.07 17.53 -22.03
N GLY A 9 -8.47 16.25 -21.93
CA GLY A 9 -7.84 15.14 -22.65
C GLY A 9 -6.98 14.21 -21.81
N SER A 10 -6.42 14.67 -20.68
CA SER A 10 -5.62 13.82 -19.79
C SER A 10 -5.77 14.22 -18.31
N VAL A 11 -5.94 13.24 -17.44
CA VAL A 11 -5.82 13.41 -15.98
C VAL A 11 -4.34 13.41 -15.59
N THR A 12 -3.91 14.41 -14.82
CA THR A 12 -2.49 14.63 -14.49
C THR A 12 -1.99 13.81 -13.31
N CYS A 13 -2.91 13.23 -12.52
CA CYS A 13 -2.60 12.38 -11.38
C CYS A 13 -3.58 11.19 -11.29
N LEU A 14 -3.03 9.98 -11.44
CA LEU A 14 -3.75 8.74 -11.24
C LEU A 14 -3.54 8.25 -9.79
N PRO A 15 -4.62 7.90 -9.06
CA PRO A 15 -4.50 7.34 -7.71
C PRO A 15 -4.02 5.87 -7.78
N GLY A 16 -3.05 5.45 -6.96
CA GLY A 16 -2.48 4.10 -7.06
C GLY A 16 -3.51 2.98 -7.00
N CYS A 17 -4.33 2.95 -5.94
CA CYS A 17 -5.29 1.87 -5.70
C CYS A 17 -6.56 1.91 -6.57
N PHE A 18 -6.83 3.00 -7.30
CA PHE A 18 -8.07 3.19 -8.06
C PHE A 18 -7.83 3.55 -9.52
N THR A 19 -6.87 2.85 -10.14
CA THR A 19 -6.49 3.06 -11.54
C THR A 19 -6.34 1.73 -12.26
N MET A 20 -6.80 1.69 -13.51
CA MET A 20 -6.57 0.58 -14.43
C MET A 20 -5.57 1.01 -15.50
N TYR A 21 -4.49 0.25 -15.64
CA TYR A 21 -3.45 0.53 -16.62
C TYR A 21 -3.54 -0.43 -17.80
N ARG A 22 -3.28 0.11 -19.00
CA ARG A 22 -3.12 -0.70 -20.19
C ARG A 22 -1.66 -1.17 -20.26
N ILE A 23 -1.45 -2.49 -20.21
CA ILE A 23 -0.09 -3.07 -20.21
C ILE A 23 0.58 -2.93 -21.58
N ARG A 24 -0.16 -3.13 -22.68
CA ARG A 24 0.34 -3.06 -24.06
C ARG A 24 -0.61 -2.34 -25.01
N SER A 25 -0.06 -1.73 -26.07
CA SER A 25 -0.83 -1.18 -27.18
C SER A 25 -1.63 -2.29 -27.88
N ALA A 26 -2.88 -2.01 -28.25
CA ALA A 26 -3.72 -2.96 -28.98
C ALA A 26 -3.27 -3.14 -30.43
N GLU A 27 -2.75 -2.07 -31.05
CA GLU A 27 -2.38 -2.05 -32.47
C GLU A 27 -0.97 -2.60 -32.69
N THR A 28 -0.02 -2.17 -31.86
CA THR A 28 1.41 -2.46 -32.08
C THR A 28 1.97 -3.51 -31.12
N ALA A 29 1.17 -4.00 -30.18
CA ALA A 29 1.58 -4.89 -29.09
C ALA A 29 2.75 -4.39 -28.22
N LYS A 30 3.21 -3.14 -28.41
CA LYS A 30 4.30 -2.54 -27.63
C LYS A 30 3.91 -2.39 -26.16
N PRO A 31 4.83 -2.68 -25.21
CA PRO A 31 4.58 -2.43 -23.81
C PRO A 31 4.42 -0.93 -23.55
N LEU A 32 3.43 -0.56 -22.73
CA LEU A 32 3.16 0.82 -22.33
C LEU A 32 3.54 1.02 -20.87
N PHE A 33 2.81 0.37 -19.97
CA PHE A 33 3.05 0.47 -18.53
C PHE A 33 4.42 -0.09 -18.11
N VAL A 34 4.87 -1.14 -18.80
CA VAL A 34 6.16 -1.81 -18.57
C VAL A 34 7.17 -1.49 -19.67
N SER A 35 7.06 -0.30 -20.30
CA SER A 35 8.05 0.12 -21.29
C SER A 35 9.39 0.37 -20.61
N LYS A 36 10.49 0.15 -21.35
CA LYS A 36 11.85 0.27 -20.82
C LYS A 36 12.10 1.63 -20.18
N GLU A 37 11.63 2.70 -20.82
CA GLU A 37 11.82 4.08 -20.39
C GLU A 37 11.11 4.37 -19.06
N VAL A 38 9.89 3.85 -18.89
CA VAL A 38 9.13 3.99 -17.65
C VAL A 38 9.79 3.21 -16.53
N VAL A 39 10.19 1.95 -16.80
CA VAL A 39 10.84 1.09 -15.80
C VAL A 39 12.17 1.66 -15.34
N GLU A 40 13.04 2.09 -16.27
CA GLU A 40 14.35 2.66 -15.94
C GLU A 40 14.19 3.92 -15.07
N ALA A 41 13.31 4.84 -15.46
CA ALA A 41 13.09 6.09 -14.71
C ALA A 41 12.41 5.84 -13.35
N TYR A 42 11.50 4.86 -13.27
CA TYR A 42 10.82 4.51 -12.02
C TYR A 42 11.71 3.69 -11.08
N SER A 43 12.71 3.00 -11.60
CA SER A 43 13.67 2.18 -10.83
C SER A 43 14.78 2.98 -10.15
N GLU A 44 14.72 4.31 -10.15
CA GLU A 44 15.74 5.16 -9.54
C GLU A 44 15.83 4.90 -8.03
N ILE A 45 16.97 4.36 -7.61
CA ILE A 45 17.25 4.01 -6.21
C ILE A 45 17.98 5.15 -5.51
N ARG A 46 18.72 6.00 -6.24
CA ARG A 46 19.55 7.04 -5.64
C ARG A 46 18.77 8.33 -5.46
N VAL A 47 18.22 8.50 -4.26
CA VAL A 47 17.31 9.59 -3.96
C VAL A 47 17.98 10.65 -3.08
N ASP A 48 18.96 11.35 -3.66
CA ASP A 48 19.89 12.23 -2.92
C ASP A 48 19.30 13.63 -2.63
N THR A 49 18.21 14.05 -3.31
CA THR A 49 17.64 15.39 -3.16
C THR A 49 16.27 15.39 -2.49
N LEU A 50 15.92 16.50 -1.81
CA LEU A 50 14.59 16.69 -1.22
C LEU A 50 13.47 16.51 -2.27
N HIS A 51 13.72 17.00 -3.49
CA HIS A 51 12.78 16.86 -4.59
C HIS A 51 12.56 15.40 -4.98
N MET A 52 13.64 14.66 -5.21
CA MET A 52 13.54 13.24 -5.57
C MET A 52 12.94 12.42 -4.43
N LYS A 53 13.26 12.71 -3.16
CA LYS A 53 12.67 12.00 -2.00
C LYS A 53 11.16 12.21 -1.95
N ASN A 54 10.68 13.43 -2.13
CA ASN A 54 9.25 13.72 -2.17
C ASN A 54 8.53 13.10 -3.39
N LEU A 55 9.21 13.02 -4.53
CA LEU A 55 8.65 12.48 -5.77
C LEU A 55 8.58 10.94 -5.75
N LEU A 56 9.70 10.28 -5.42
CA LEU A 56 9.86 8.83 -5.51
C LEU A 56 9.38 8.09 -4.25
N HIS A 57 9.60 8.63 -3.05
CA HIS A 57 9.26 7.91 -1.81
C HIS A 57 7.88 8.24 -1.25
N LEU A 58 7.34 9.42 -1.55
CA LEU A 58 6.05 9.88 -1.02
C LEU A 58 4.98 10.00 -2.11
N GLY A 59 5.38 10.24 -3.36
CA GLY A 59 4.54 10.57 -4.50
C GLY A 59 4.56 9.56 -5.64
N GLU A 60 4.96 8.31 -5.38
CA GLU A 60 5.25 7.29 -6.40
C GLU A 60 4.14 7.16 -7.47
N ASP A 61 2.86 7.10 -7.06
CA ASP A 61 1.70 7.05 -7.96
C ASP A 61 1.64 8.24 -8.93
N ARG A 62 1.97 9.43 -8.41
CA ARG A 62 1.95 10.69 -9.17
C ARG A 62 3.11 10.71 -10.14
N TYR A 63 4.30 10.34 -9.67
CA TYR A 63 5.49 10.26 -10.51
C TYR A 63 5.30 9.26 -11.65
N LEU A 64 4.73 8.10 -11.37
CA LEU A 64 4.38 7.12 -12.39
C LEU A 64 3.43 7.71 -13.44
N THR A 65 2.43 8.48 -13.01
CA THR A 65 1.53 9.19 -13.94
C THR A 65 2.30 10.16 -14.82
N THR A 66 3.21 10.93 -14.25
CA THR A 66 4.09 11.88 -14.95
C THR A 66 4.95 11.17 -16.00
N LEU A 67 5.55 10.01 -15.66
CA LEU A 67 6.32 9.19 -16.59
C LEU A 67 5.46 8.67 -17.75
N LEU A 68 4.25 8.19 -17.46
CA LEU A 68 3.33 7.72 -18.51
C LEU A 68 2.94 8.84 -19.48
N LEU A 69 2.69 10.05 -18.96
CA LEU A 69 2.38 11.22 -19.80
C LEU A 69 3.60 11.67 -20.64
N LYS A 70 4.80 11.55 -20.08
CA LYS A 70 6.07 11.94 -20.74
C LYS A 70 6.49 10.98 -21.85
N HIS A 71 6.42 9.67 -21.60
CA HIS A 71 6.92 8.64 -22.51
C HIS A 71 5.85 8.15 -23.51
N HIS A 72 4.56 8.27 -23.18
CA HIS A 72 3.46 7.78 -24.01
C HIS A 72 2.44 8.89 -24.37
N PRO A 73 2.85 9.99 -25.02
CA PRO A 73 2.01 11.17 -25.24
C PRO A 73 0.81 10.96 -26.17
N SER A 74 0.85 9.92 -27.01
CA SER A 74 -0.27 9.49 -27.86
C SER A 74 -1.40 8.81 -27.08
N PHE A 75 -1.12 8.34 -25.87
CA PHE A 75 -2.11 7.74 -24.98
C PHE A 75 -2.66 8.78 -24.00
N LYS A 76 -3.89 8.55 -23.54
CA LYS A 76 -4.63 9.48 -22.68
C LYS A 76 -5.07 8.80 -21.40
N THR A 77 -4.99 9.54 -20.30
CA THR A 77 -5.50 9.16 -18.99
C THR A 77 -6.90 9.73 -18.82
N LYS A 78 -7.90 8.89 -18.54
CA LYS A 78 -9.30 9.34 -18.45
C LYS A 78 -9.91 9.03 -17.08
N PHE A 79 -10.74 9.94 -16.61
CA PHE A 79 -11.57 9.74 -15.43
C PHE A 79 -12.89 9.07 -15.83
N LEU A 80 -13.23 7.95 -15.18
CA LEU A 80 -14.50 7.25 -15.40
C LEU A 80 -15.39 7.44 -14.16
N PHE A 81 -16.44 8.25 -14.27
CA PHE A 81 -17.35 8.53 -13.15
C PHE A 81 -18.09 7.28 -12.63
N ALA A 82 -18.31 6.29 -13.49
CA ALA A 82 -18.97 5.04 -13.12
C ALA A 82 -18.07 4.10 -12.30
N ALA A 83 -16.75 4.29 -12.32
CA ALA A 83 -15.83 3.49 -11.52
C ALA A 83 -15.97 3.86 -10.04
N LYS A 84 -16.29 2.85 -9.21
CA LYS A 84 -16.47 3.00 -7.77
C LYS A 84 -15.42 2.20 -7.03
N ALA A 85 -14.93 2.74 -5.94
CA ALA A 85 -14.06 2.04 -5.03
C ALA A 85 -14.33 2.47 -3.59
N TRP A 86 -14.18 1.54 -2.66
CA TRP A 86 -14.42 1.73 -1.25
C TRP A 86 -13.09 1.72 -0.50
N THR A 87 -12.94 2.61 0.47
CA THR A 87 -11.73 2.71 1.28
C THR A 87 -12.09 3.19 2.68
N ILE A 88 -11.16 2.99 3.60
CA ILE A 88 -11.33 3.34 5.00
C ILE A 88 -10.65 4.70 5.21
N ALA A 89 -11.39 5.64 5.79
CA ALA A 89 -10.83 6.94 6.17
C ALA A 89 -9.98 6.80 7.45
N PRO A 90 -8.96 7.67 7.65
CA PRO A 90 -8.22 7.69 8.89
C PRO A 90 -9.13 7.92 10.11
N GLU A 91 -9.01 7.06 11.12
CA GLU A 91 -9.79 7.17 12.37
C GLU A 91 -9.14 8.10 13.40
N SER A 92 -7.83 8.36 13.27
CA SER A 92 -7.08 9.23 14.18
C SER A 92 -6.50 10.44 13.47
N PHE A 93 -6.43 11.57 14.19
CA PHE A 93 -5.92 12.83 13.65
C PHE A 93 -4.43 12.73 13.26
N SER A 94 -3.63 11.96 14.00
CA SER A 94 -2.20 11.77 13.69
C SER A 94 -1.99 11.04 12.35
N VAL A 95 -2.78 9.99 12.08
CA VAL A 95 -2.74 9.28 10.79
C VAL A 95 -3.25 10.18 9.67
N PHE A 96 -4.32 10.94 9.91
CA PHE A 96 -4.82 11.93 8.96
C PHE A 96 -3.77 12.99 8.61
N LEU A 97 -3.10 13.55 9.62
CA LEU A 97 -2.08 14.58 9.45
C LEU A 97 -0.86 14.05 8.68
N SER A 98 -0.38 12.84 9.03
CA SER A 98 0.70 12.16 8.30
C SER A 98 0.32 11.92 6.83
N GLN A 99 -0.90 11.45 6.57
CA GLN A 99 -1.40 11.25 5.20
C GLN A 99 -1.46 12.56 4.42
N ARG A 100 -1.97 13.63 5.02
CA ARG A 100 -2.10 14.94 4.37
C ARG A 100 -0.75 15.58 4.09
N ARG A 101 0.22 15.46 5.01
CA ARG A 101 1.61 15.87 4.77
C ARG A 101 2.18 15.21 3.53
N ARG A 102 2.11 13.87 3.46
CA ARG A 102 2.60 13.10 2.31
C ARG A 102 1.98 13.60 1.00
N TRP A 103 0.67 13.80 1.00
CA TRP A 103 -0.06 14.22 -0.19
C TRP A 103 0.27 15.64 -0.62
N ILE A 104 0.36 16.59 0.31
CA ILE A 104 0.67 17.99 -0.01
C ILE A 104 2.09 18.10 -0.55
N ASN A 105 3.07 17.52 0.15
CA ASN A 105 4.48 17.63 -0.25
C ASN A 105 4.72 16.98 -1.63
N SER A 106 4.23 15.75 -1.83
CA SER A 106 4.33 15.08 -3.15
C SER A 106 3.57 15.82 -4.26
N THR A 107 2.47 16.51 -3.95
CA THR A 107 1.73 17.30 -4.94
C THR A 107 2.58 18.44 -5.47
N VAL A 108 3.22 19.24 -4.60
CA VAL A 108 4.06 20.37 -5.02
C VAL A 108 5.20 19.91 -5.92
N HIS A 109 5.94 18.88 -5.51
CA HIS A 109 7.06 18.36 -6.30
C HIS A 109 6.61 17.77 -7.64
N ASN A 110 5.48 17.05 -7.67
CA ASN A 110 4.97 16.50 -8.92
C ASN A 110 4.43 17.58 -9.86
N LEU A 111 3.79 18.63 -9.35
CA LEU A 111 3.34 19.76 -10.18
C LEU A 111 4.52 20.49 -10.81
N ILE A 112 5.64 20.63 -10.09
CA ILE A 112 6.90 21.19 -10.63
C ILE A 112 7.40 20.35 -11.82
N GLU A 113 7.35 19.02 -11.74
CA GLU A 113 7.78 18.13 -12.84
C GLU A 113 6.80 18.12 -14.02
N LEU A 114 5.51 18.37 -13.80
CA LEU A 114 4.49 18.43 -14.86
C LEU A 114 4.56 19.71 -15.70
N ILE A 115 4.98 20.86 -15.12
CA ILE A 115 5.07 22.15 -15.83
C ILE A 115 5.92 22.08 -17.12
N PRO A 116 7.14 21.50 -17.12
CA PRO A 116 7.98 21.46 -18.32
C PRO A 116 7.46 20.51 -19.41
N LEU A 117 6.54 19.59 -19.12
CA LEU A 117 6.05 18.61 -20.10
C LEU A 117 5.33 19.27 -21.28
N GLN A 118 5.94 19.25 -22.46
CA GLN A 118 5.41 19.88 -23.69
C GLN A 118 4.26 19.08 -24.32
N GLN A 119 4.11 17.81 -23.95
CA GLN A 119 3.15 16.88 -24.54
C GLN A 119 1.73 16.99 -23.95
N LEU A 120 1.52 17.89 -22.99
CA LEU A 120 0.22 18.20 -22.44
C LEU A 120 -0.58 19.08 -23.43
N CYS A 121 -1.82 18.68 -23.71
CA CYS A 121 -2.64 19.32 -24.73
C CYS A 121 -2.93 20.80 -24.40
N GLY A 122 -2.87 21.66 -25.41
CA GLY A 122 -3.64 22.91 -25.45
C GLY A 122 -2.93 24.08 -26.13
N PHE A 123 -3.73 25.08 -26.48
CA PHE A 123 -3.35 26.32 -27.16
C PHE A 123 -3.48 27.50 -26.19
N CYS A 124 -2.43 28.31 -26.05
CA CYS A 124 -2.40 29.54 -25.23
C CYS A 124 -2.85 29.31 -23.75
N CYS A 125 -3.62 30.24 -23.16
CA CYS A 125 -4.08 30.24 -21.75
C CYS A 125 -5.04 29.10 -21.37
N PHE A 126 -5.45 28.25 -22.32
CA PHE A 126 -6.22 27.03 -22.06
C PHE A 126 -5.36 25.76 -22.19
N SER A 127 -4.04 25.91 -22.09
CA SER A 127 -3.13 24.77 -22.01
C SER A 127 -3.24 24.07 -20.67
N MET A 128 -3.21 22.74 -20.69
CA MET A 128 -3.09 21.92 -19.48
C MET A 128 -1.86 22.30 -18.63
N ARG A 129 -0.80 22.82 -19.27
CA ARG A 129 0.38 23.36 -18.55
C ARG A 129 0.04 24.60 -17.74
N PHE A 130 -0.78 25.49 -18.30
CA PHE A 130 -1.24 26.69 -17.59
C PHE A 130 -2.14 26.31 -16.41
N ILE A 131 -3.03 25.33 -16.59
CA ILE A 131 -3.88 24.82 -15.50
C ILE A 131 -3.02 24.22 -14.38
N VAL A 132 -2.03 23.39 -14.70
CA VAL A 132 -1.08 22.82 -13.71
C VAL A 132 -0.30 23.91 -12.99
N PHE A 133 0.15 24.94 -13.71
CA PHE A 133 0.83 26.09 -13.11
C PHE A 133 -0.09 26.87 -12.16
N VAL A 134 -1.34 27.13 -12.56
CA VAL A 134 -2.35 27.79 -11.71
C VAL A 134 -2.67 26.94 -10.49
N ASP A 135 -2.70 25.60 -10.61
CA ASP A 135 -2.93 24.70 -9.47
C ASP A 135 -1.77 24.75 -8.47
N LEU A 136 -0.52 24.77 -8.95
CA LEU A 136 0.66 24.98 -8.11
C LEU A 136 0.63 26.33 -7.41
N LEU A 137 0.34 27.40 -8.15
CA LEU A 137 0.26 28.75 -7.61
C LEU A 137 -0.88 28.88 -6.58
N SER A 138 -2.04 28.28 -6.87
CA SER A 138 -3.18 28.24 -5.96
C SER A 138 -2.82 27.54 -4.66
N THR A 139 -2.09 26.42 -4.72
CA THR A 139 -1.63 25.69 -3.53
C THR A 139 -0.76 26.57 -2.62
N CYS A 140 0.09 27.42 -3.20
CA CYS A 140 0.94 28.36 -2.46
C CYS A 140 0.17 29.57 -1.92
N ILE A 141 -0.81 30.09 -2.67
CA ILE A 141 -1.56 31.31 -2.32
C ILE A 141 -2.72 31.01 -1.35
N GLN A 142 -3.22 29.78 -1.29
CA GLN A 142 -4.40 29.40 -0.51
C GLN A 142 -4.40 29.87 0.97
N PRO A 143 -3.28 29.83 1.73
CA PRO A 143 -3.25 30.39 3.08
C PRO A 143 -3.49 31.90 3.12
N VAL A 144 -2.91 32.62 2.15
CA VAL A 144 -3.02 34.09 2.02
C VAL A 144 -4.44 34.47 1.61
N SER A 145 -5.06 33.70 0.71
CA SER A 145 -6.46 33.92 0.33
C SER A 145 -7.40 33.82 1.52
N LEU A 146 -7.19 32.86 2.42
CA LEU A 146 -8.02 32.76 3.63
C LEU A 146 -7.79 33.93 4.58
N ALA A 147 -6.54 34.34 4.80
CA ALA A 147 -6.22 35.50 5.61
C ALA A 147 -6.88 36.78 5.06
N TYR A 148 -6.89 36.95 3.73
CA TYR A 148 -7.56 38.06 3.06
C TYR A 148 -9.09 38.02 3.24
N ILE A 149 -9.72 36.84 3.16
CA ILE A 149 -11.16 36.70 3.44
C ILE A 149 -11.48 37.11 4.89
N ILE A 150 -10.69 36.65 5.86
CA ILE A 150 -10.86 37.03 7.28
C ILE A 150 -10.69 38.55 7.45
N TYR A 151 -9.68 39.13 6.82
CA TYR A 151 -9.45 40.57 6.82
C TYR A 151 -10.67 41.35 6.30
N LEU A 152 -11.24 40.94 5.17
CA LEU A 152 -12.44 41.59 4.61
C LEU A 152 -13.65 41.52 5.55
N ILE A 153 -13.84 40.39 6.24
CA ILE A 153 -14.93 40.23 7.21
C ILE A 153 -14.73 41.16 8.41
N VAL A 154 -13.51 41.20 8.98
CA VAL A 154 -13.19 42.07 10.11
C VAL A 154 -13.30 43.54 9.72
N TRP A 155 -12.86 43.90 8.51
CA TRP A 155 -12.96 45.26 8.01
C TRP A 155 -14.42 45.71 7.89
N LEU A 156 -15.26 44.90 7.23
CA LEU A 156 -16.70 45.17 7.11
C LEU A 156 -17.40 45.28 8.48
N ALA A 157 -16.94 44.51 9.48
CA ALA A 157 -17.50 44.55 10.82
C ALA A 157 -17.10 45.80 11.63
N ARG A 158 -15.98 46.45 11.29
CA ARG A 158 -15.48 47.64 12.01
C ARG A 158 -15.88 48.96 11.37
N ASP A 159 -15.86 49.02 10.05
CA ASP A 159 -16.18 50.22 9.30
C ASP A 159 -17.03 49.86 8.08
N SER A 160 -18.21 50.46 7.99
CA SER A 160 -19.17 50.27 6.90
C SER A 160 -19.18 51.43 5.90
N SER A 161 -18.25 52.39 6.03
CA SER A 161 -18.21 53.61 5.21
C SER A 161 -17.88 53.33 3.73
N THR A 162 -17.00 52.36 3.48
CA THR A 162 -16.66 51.89 2.13
C THR A 162 -16.81 50.37 2.15
N ILE A 163 -17.58 49.77 1.24
CA ILE A 163 -17.75 48.31 1.18
C ILE A 163 -17.12 47.81 -0.12
N PRO A 164 -16.27 46.76 -0.10
CA PRO A 164 -15.57 46.26 -1.28
C PRO A 164 -16.48 45.29 -2.01
N TRP A 165 -17.57 45.80 -2.60
CA TRP A 165 -18.66 45.02 -3.18
C TRP A 165 -18.17 43.96 -4.17
N THR A 166 -17.12 44.26 -4.93
CA THR A 166 -16.51 43.32 -5.90
C THR A 166 -16.04 42.02 -5.24
N SER A 167 -15.40 42.08 -4.08
CA SER A 167 -14.88 40.90 -3.38
C SER A 167 -16.00 40.03 -2.82
N PHE A 168 -17.02 40.66 -2.22
CA PHE A 168 -18.18 39.94 -1.70
C PHE A 168 -19.02 39.30 -2.81
N VAL A 169 -19.25 40.00 -3.92
CA VAL A 169 -19.94 39.45 -5.09
C VAL A 169 -19.16 38.27 -5.67
N LEU A 170 -17.83 38.34 -5.77
CA LEU A 170 -17.02 37.23 -6.27
C LEU A 170 -17.08 36.00 -5.35
N ILE A 171 -16.97 36.19 -4.03
CA ILE A 171 -17.09 35.10 -3.05
C ILE A 171 -18.48 34.47 -3.12
N ALA A 172 -19.53 35.30 -3.17
CA ALA A 172 -20.91 34.84 -3.31
C ALA A 172 -21.13 34.10 -4.63
N ALA A 173 -20.51 34.53 -5.73
CA ALA A 173 -20.57 33.83 -7.00
C ALA A 173 -19.90 32.46 -6.93
N ILE A 174 -18.71 32.35 -6.34
CA ILE A 174 -17.96 31.08 -6.25
C ILE A 174 -18.71 30.04 -5.41
N TYR A 175 -19.06 30.39 -4.16
CA TYR A 175 -19.72 29.44 -3.25
C TYR A 175 -21.22 29.32 -3.53
N GLY A 176 -21.87 30.40 -3.97
CA GLY A 176 -23.27 30.39 -4.35
C GLY A 176 -23.52 29.54 -5.60
N LEU A 177 -22.64 29.59 -6.60
CA LEU A 177 -22.74 28.69 -7.76
C LEU A 177 -22.62 27.22 -7.34
N GLN A 178 -21.69 26.89 -6.44
CA GLN A 178 -21.57 25.53 -5.90
C GLN A 178 -22.85 25.09 -5.17
N ALA A 179 -23.41 25.96 -4.32
CA ALA A 179 -24.67 25.69 -3.62
C ALA A 179 -25.83 25.48 -4.61
N LEU A 180 -25.95 26.33 -5.64
CA LEU A 180 -26.96 26.20 -6.69
C LEU A 180 -26.84 24.86 -7.42
N ILE A 181 -25.62 24.41 -7.74
CA ILE A 181 -25.40 23.08 -8.37
C ILE A 181 -25.92 21.96 -7.47
N PHE A 182 -25.69 22.02 -6.15
CA PHE A 182 -26.20 21.00 -5.22
C PHE A 182 -27.73 21.02 -5.11
N ILE A 183 -28.33 22.20 -5.09
CA ILE A 183 -29.79 22.39 -5.08
C ILE A 183 -30.42 21.82 -6.35
N PHE A 184 -29.91 22.18 -7.54
CA PHE A 184 -30.44 21.69 -8.81
C PHE A 184 -30.29 20.18 -8.95
N ARG A 185 -29.22 19.59 -8.39
CA ARG A 185 -29.04 18.13 -8.34
C ARG A 185 -29.83 17.45 -7.22
N ARG A 186 -30.63 18.19 -6.44
CA ARG A 186 -31.42 17.73 -5.29
C ARG A 186 -30.58 16.99 -4.23
N LYS A 187 -29.31 17.36 -4.09
CA LYS A 187 -28.37 16.77 -3.12
C LYS A 187 -28.24 17.64 -1.87
N TRP A 188 -29.32 17.73 -1.11
CA TRP A 188 -29.41 18.58 0.09
C TRP A 188 -28.35 18.25 1.15
N GLU A 189 -27.98 16.97 1.27
CA GLU A 189 -26.87 16.49 2.11
C GLU A 189 -25.55 17.23 1.84
N MET A 190 -25.28 17.58 0.58
CA MET A 190 -24.03 18.24 0.19
C MET A 190 -23.98 19.70 0.65
N ILE A 191 -25.14 20.33 0.88
CA ILE A 191 -25.21 21.69 1.43
C ILE A 191 -24.79 21.67 2.90
N GLY A 192 -25.22 20.66 3.66
CA GLY A 192 -24.76 20.45 5.05
C GLY A 192 -23.24 20.25 5.11
N TRP A 193 -22.71 19.36 4.24
CA TRP A 193 -21.26 19.15 4.14
C TRP A 193 -20.49 20.38 3.66
N MET A 194 -21.09 21.23 2.83
CA MET A 194 -20.49 22.50 2.42
C MET A 194 -20.26 23.42 3.63
N ILE A 195 -21.22 23.52 4.56
CA ILE A 195 -21.04 24.33 5.79
C ILE A 195 -19.90 23.77 6.64
N VAL A 196 -19.85 22.45 6.84
CA VAL A 196 -18.75 21.79 7.56
C VAL A 196 -17.41 22.08 6.87
N TYR A 197 -17.37 22.04 5.54
CA TYR A 197 -16.19 22.36 4.76
C TYR A 197 -15.75 23.83 4.94
N LEU A 198 -16.68 24.79 4.94
CA LEU A 198 -16.38 26.20 5.21
C LEU A 198 -15.75 26.40 6.60
N LEU A 199 -16.28 25.72 7.63
CA LEU A 199 -15.72 25.77 8.98
C LEU A 199 -14.34 25.11 9.08
N ALA A 200 -14.10 24.06 8.30
CA ALA A 200 -12.82 23.36 8.25
C ALA A 200 -11.76 24.09 7.40
N MET A 201 -12.11 25.16 6.68
CA MET A 201 -11.18 25.89 5.80
C MET A 201 -9.87 26.32 6.49
N PRO A 202 -9.86 26.85 7.72
CA PRO A 202 -8.61 27.21 8.40
C PRO A 202 -7.66 26.00 8.55
N ILE A 203 -8.21 24.82 8.78
CA ILE A 203 -7.42 23.59 8.90
C ILE A 203 -6.87 23.21 7.51
N PHE A 204 -7.72 23.15 6.49
CA PHE A 204 -7.32 22.69 5.15
C PHE A 204 -6.46 23.68 4.37
N SER A 205 -6.66 24.98 4.56
CA SER A 205 -6.00 26.04 3.80
C SER A 205 -4.78 26.61 4.52
N VAL A 206 -4.65 26.44 5.85
CA VAL A 206 -3.53 27.00 6.62
C VAL A 206 -2.81 25.92 7.42
N ALA A 207 -3.49 25.27 8.37
CA ALA A 207 -2.82 24.38 9.32
C ALA A 207 -2.14 23.18 8.63
N LEU A 208 -2.84 22.50 7.72
CA LEU A 208 -2.28 21.35 7.00
C LEU A 208 -1.14 21.75 6.05
N PRO A 209 -1.28 22.77 5.15
CA PRO A 209 -0.16 23.21 4.32
C PRO A 209 1.05 23.68 5.13
N PHE A 210 0.84 24.47 6.18
CA PHE A 210 1.93 24.97 7.03
C PHE A 210 2.69 23.82 7.70
N TYR A 211 1.97 22.88 8.32
CA TYR A 211 2.58 21.69 8.91
C TYR A 211 3.36 20.88 7.86
N SER A 212 2.80 20.74 6.66
CA SER A 212 3.38 19.92 5.60
C SER A 212 4.68 20.51 5.08
N PHE A 213 4.72 21.82 4.86
CA PHE A 213 5.92 22.55 4.44
C PHE A 213 6.97 22.66 5.55
N TRP A 214 6.55 22.75 6.82
CA TRP A 214 7.48 22.71 7.94
C TRP A 214 8.19 21.35 8.07
N HIS A 215 7.50 20.26 7.72
CA HIS A 215 8.02 18.88 7.78
C HIS A 215 8.22 18.31 6.37
N MET A 216 8.75 19.12 5.45
CA MET A 216 8.92 18.74 4.05
C MET A 216 10.03 17.70 3.83
N ASP A 217 10.91 17.59 4.82
CA ASP A 217 12.01 16.63 4.97
C ASP A 217 11.64 15.37 5.77
N ASP A 218 10.40 15.28 6.29
CA ASP A 218 9.95 14.09 7.01
C ASP A 218 9.33 13.05 6.06
N PHE A 219 10.14 12.02 5.78
CA PHE A 219 9.79 10.87 4.93
C PHE A 219 9.21 9.67 5.68
N SER A 220 8.95 9.80 6.98
CA SER A 220 8.31 8.74 7.77
C SER A 220 6.87 8.51 7.31
N TRP A 221 6.53 7.26 6.98
CA TRP A 221 5.16 6.88 6.62
C TRP A 221 4.93 5.39 6.81
N GLY A 222 3.93 5.04 7.62
CA GLY A 222 3.59 3.64 7.95
C GLY A 222 4.66 2.93 8.78
N ASN A 223 4.38 1.69 9.19
CA ASN A 223 5.39 0.84 9.87
C ASN A 223 6.37 0.18 8.87
N THR A 224 6.16 0.31 7.57
CA THR A 224 6.87 -0.43 6.51
C THR A 224 8.32 0.02 6.26
N ARG A 225 8.78 1.12 6.90
CA ARG A 225 10.18 1.57 6.85
C ARG A 225 10.85 1.59 8.23
N VAL A 226 10.21 0.99 9.24
CA VAL A 226 10.75 0.91 10.59
C VAL A 226 11.27 -0.51 10.79
N ILE A 227 12.53 -0.75 10.43
CA ILE A 227 13.19 -1.99 10.80
C ILE A 227 13.38 -1.94 12.32
N THR A 228 12.79 -2.90 13.02
CA THR A 228 12.97 -3.03 14.46
C THR A 228 14.40 -3.51 14.68
N GLY A 229 15.33 -2.61 15.05
CA GLY A 229 16.67 -3.03 15.43
C GLY A 229 16.63 -3.96 16.65
N GLU A 230 17.69 -4.75 16.86
CA GLU A 230 17.84 -5.78 17.92
C GLU A 230 17.60 -5.30 19.38
N LYS A 231 17.29 -4.02 19.61
CA LYS A 231 17.00 -3.44 20.93
C LYS A 231 15.75 -2.56 20.98
N GLY A 232 14.73 -2.82 20.15
CA GLY A 232 13.40 -2.19 20.27
C GLY A 232 13.37 -0.67 20.01
N ARG A 233 14.46 -0.05 19.54
CA ARG A 233 14.47 1.34 19.06
C ARG A 233 13.98 1.36 17.62
N LYS A 234 12.87 2.07 17.39
CA LYS A 234 12.39 2.45 16.06
C LYS A 234 13.38 3.45 15.46
N VAL A 235 14.32 2.97 14.65
CA VAL A 235 15.19 3.86 13.87
C VAL A 235 14.50 4.09 12.54
N VAL A 236 13.98 5.30 12.35
CA VAL A 236 13.59 5.77 11.02
C VAL A 236 14.90 6.02 10.27
N ILE A 237 15.22 5.15 9.31
CA ILE A 237 16.41 5.32 8.46
C ILE A 237 16.09 6.47 7.50
N SER A 238 16.35 7.71 7.95
CA SER A 238 16.18 8.93 7.14
C SER A 238 17.31 9.11 6.12
N ASP A 239 18.44 8.44 6.35
CA ASP A 239 19.56 8.28 5.43
C ASP A 239 19.80 6.78 5.25
N GLU A 240 19.32 6.24 4.13
CA GLU A 240 19.81 4.97 3.64
C GLU A 240 21.33 5.15 3.43
N GLY A 241 22.12 4.52 4.30
CA GLY A 241 23.59 4.56 4.19
C GLY A 241 24.05 4.01 2.84
N LYS A 242 25.36 3.98 2.61
CA LYS A 242 25.89 3.32 1.41
C LYS A 242 25.42 1.87 1.37
N PHE A 243 24.61 1.54 0.37
CA PHE A 243 24.14 0.18 0.14
C PHE A 243 25.35 -0.75 0.00
N ASP A 244 25.44 -1.75 0.87
CA ASP A 244 26.44 -2.81 0.78
C ASP A 244 25.85 -3.99 -0.01
N PRO A 245 26.28 -4.24 -1.25
CA PRO A 245 25.79 -5.38 -2.04
C PRO A 245 26.06 -6.73 -1.39
N ALA A 246 26.98 -6.82 -0.43
CA ALA A 246 27.25 -8.03 0.34
C ALA A 246 26.18 -8.33 1.40
N SER A 247 25.35 -7.35 1.76
CA SER A 247 24.21 -7.53 2.66
C SER A 247 23.07 -8.34 2.03
N ILE A 248 23.03 -8.46 0.70
CA ILE A 248 22.07 -9.34 0.03
C ILE A 248 22.53 -10.78 0.24
N PRO A 249 21.76 -11.63 0.95
CA PRO A 249 22.08 -13.05 1.04
C PRO A 249 22.03 -13.64 -0.35
N LYS A 250 23.18 -14.10 -0.84
CA LYS A 250 23.30 -14.79 -2.13
C LYS A 250 23.13 -16.27 -1.88
N LYS A 251 22.25 -16.89 -2.65
CA LYS A 251 22.00 -18.33 -2.59
C LYS A 251 21.95 -18.88 -4.01
N ARG A 252 22.56 -20.04 -4.25
CA ARG A 252 22.44 -20.69 -5.55
C ARG A 252 21.02 -21.21 -5.72
N TRP A 253 20.51 -21.20 -6.95
CA TRP A 253 19.18 -21.73 -7.25
C TRP A 253 19.04 -23.20 -6.81
N GLU A 254 20.10 -23.98 -6.99
CA GLU A 254 20.16 -25.39 -6.57
C GLU A 254 20.03 -25.54 -5.05
N GLU A 255 20.73 -24.71 -4.26
CA GLU A 255 20.63 -24.68 -2.80
C GLU A 255 19.23 -24.24 -2.34
N TYR A 256 18.59 -23.32 -3.08
CA TYR A 256 17.22 -22.90 -2.82
C TYR A 256 16.22 -24.02 -3.08
N GLN A 257 16.38 -24.75 -4.18
CA GLN A 257 15.57 -25.92 -4.50
C GLN A 257 15.79 -27.07 -3.51
N ALA A 258 17.04 -27.32 -3.10
CA ALA A 258 17.38 -28.35 -2.13
C ALA A 258 16.75 -28.06 -0.75
N GLU A 259 16.80 -26.82 -0.26
CA GLU A 259 16.11 -26.47 0.98
C GLU A 259 14.58 -26.56 0.87
N LEU A 260 13.99 -26.20 -0.29
CA LEU A 260 12.57 -26.41 -0.52
C LEU A 260 12.20 -27.89 -0.51
N TRP A 261 13.08 -28.72 -1.09
CA TRP A 261 12.93 -30.18 -1.13
C TRP A 261 13.07 -30.78 0.27
N GLU A 262 14.11 -30.41 1.03
CA GLU A 262 14.34 -30.84 2.41
C GLU A 262 13.24 -30.36 3.37
N ALA A 263 12.72 -29.14 3.18
CA ALA A 263 11.57 -28.65 3.94
C ALA A 263 10.28 -29.42 3.62
N GLN A 264 10.15 -29.98 2.41
CA GLN A 264 9.06 -30.89 2.06
C GLN A 264 9.29 -32.31 2.59
N THR A 265 10.49 -32.88 2.46
CA THR A 265 10.78 -34.26 2.86
C THR A 265 10.95 -34.43 4.38
N SER A 266 11.43 -33.42 5.10
CA SER A 266 11.49 -33.46 6.58
C SER A 266 10.12 -33.55 7.26
N ARG A 267 9.03 -33.26 6.53
CA ARG A 267 7.65 -33.50 6.98
C ARG A 267 7.12 -34.90 6.63
N ASP A 268 7.68 -35.57 5.63
CA ASP A 268 7.22 -36.89 5.16
C ASP A 268 7.88 -38.07 5.90
N ASP A 269 8.96 -37.85 6.66
CA ASP A 269 9.61 -38.88 7.49
C ASP A 269 8.80 -39.25 8.76
N ARG A 270 7.64 -38.62 8.98
CA ARG A 270 6.61 -39.09 9.94
C ARG A 270 5.41 -39.68 9.20
N SER A 271 5.65 -40.68 8.36
CA SER A 271 4.58 -41.50 7.81
C SER A 271 4.19 -42.60 8.81
N GLU A 272 3.35 -42.25 9.78
CA GLU A 272 2.43 -43.25 10.33
C GLU A 272 1.37 -43.56 9.26
N VAL A 273 1.27 -44.84 8.95
CA VAL A 273 0.33 -45.46 8.01
C VAL A 273 -1.10 -44.95 8.30
N SER A 274 -1.60 -44.04 7.46
CA SER A 274 -3.03 -43.85 7.27
C SER A 274 -3.32 -43.62 5.79
N GLY A 275 -4.00 -44.59 5.19
CA GLY A 275 -4.33 -44.60 3.77
C GLY A 275 -5.50 -43.66 3.47
N PHE A 276 -5.22 -42.37 3.28
CA PHE A 276 -6.07 -41.47 2.49
C PHE A 276 -5.19 -40.40 1.83
N SER A 277 -4.89 -40.60 0.55
CA SER A 277 -4.23 -39.61 -0.30
C SER A 277 -5.23 -38.53 -0.72
N TYR A 278 -5.10 -37.32 -0.17
CA TYR A 278 -5.69 -36.12 -0.73
C TYR A 278 -4.59 -35.08 -0.97
N GLY A 279 -4.35 -34.80 -2.26
CA GLY A 279 -3.81 -33.55 -2.79
C GLY A 279 -2.58 -32.97 -2.10
N THR A 280 -1.41 -33.23 -2.68
CA THR A 280 -0.15 -32.51 -2.43
C THR A 280 -0.38 -31.00 -2.23
N LYS A 281 -0.25 -30.51 -0.99
CA LYS A 281 -0.12 -29.08 -0.69
C LYS A 281 1.26 -28.60 -1.14
N SER A 282 1.29 -27.63 -2.05
CA SER A 282 2.50 -26.88 -2.38
C SER A 282 2.97 -26.09 -1.16
N TYR A 283 4.19 -26.35 -0.70
CA TYR A 283 4.84 -25.60 0.36
C TYR A 283 5.17 -24.18 -0.14
N HIS A 284 4.71 -23.16 0.58
CA HIS A 284 5.21 -21.79 0.45
C HIS A 284 6.18 -21.55 1.61
N PRO A 285 7.46 -21.21 1.35
CA PRO A 285 8.34 -20.77 2.43
C PRO A 285 7.77 -19.49 3.06
N ALA A 286 8.11 -19.28 4.34
CA ALA A 286 7.73 -18.08 5.07
C ALA A 286 8.01 -16.82 4.24
N GLN A 287 6.97 -16.02 4.04
CA GLN A 287 7.04 -14.76 3.32
C GLN A 287 8.17 -13.91 3.91
N SER A 288 9.08 -13.42 3.06
CA SER A 288 9.78 -12.19 3.39
C SER A 288 8.73 -11.08 3.55
N GLU A 289 9.00 -10.11 4.42
CA GLU A 289 8.10 -8.98 4.73
C GLU A 289 7.73 -8.13 3.49
N TYR A 290 8.31 -8.42 2.34
CA TYR A 290 7.95 -7.89 1.03
C TYR A 290 7.16 -8.92 0.20
N GLY A 291 5.84 -8.85 0.33
CA GLY A 291 4.91 -9.71 -0.42
C GLY A 291 4.91 -9.41 -1.93
N PHE A 292 5.42 -10.35 -2.72
CA PHE A 292 5.00 -10.56 -4.11
C PHE A 292 4.47 -11.99 -4.25
N PRO A 293 3.27 -12.21 -4.83
CA PRO A 293 2.84 -13.56 -5.17
C PRO A 293 3.75 -14.11 -6.27
N GLY A 294 4.42 -15.23 -5.99
CA GLY A 294 5.24 -15.94 -6.96
C GLY A 294 4.44 -16.28 -8.21
N ALA A 295 4.97 -15.90 -9.37
CA ALA A 295 4.39 -16.23 -10.67
C ALA A 295 4.28 -17.76 -10.82
N ARG A 296 3.11 -18.24 -11.23
CA ARG A 296 2.90 -19.64 -11.61
C ARG A 296 3.69 -19.94 -12.89
N PRO A 297 4.54 -20.98 -12.95
CA PRO A 297 5.08 -21.43 -14.23
C PRO A 297 3.98 -22.14 -15.01
N MET A 298 3.54 -21.53 -16.12
CA MET A 298 2.66 -22.16 -17.11
C MET A 298 3.55 -22.69 -18.24
N SER A 299 3.94 -23.97 -18.17
CA SER A 299 4.31 -24.82 -19.31
C SER A 299 4.69 -26.22 -18.83
N GLN A 300 3.72 -27.15 -18.83
CA GLN A 300 4.04 -28.59 -18.84
C GLN A 300 4.36 -28.96 -20.29
N PHE A 301 5.64 -29.23 -20.56
CA PHE A 301 6.05 -29.98 -21.74
C PHE A 301 6.27 -31.42 -21.27
N ASP A 302 5.45 -32.34 -21.76
CA ASP A 302 5.46 -33.76 -21.40
C ASP A 302 6.68 -34.46 -22.03
N LEU A 303 7.53 -35.06 -21.20
CA LEU A 303 8.59 -35.98 -21.63
C LEU A 303 8.50 -37.26 -20.80
N PRO A 304 8.52 -38.45 -21.43
CA PRO A 304 8.22 -39.70 -20.75
C PRO A 304 9.36 -40.16 -19.83
N ARG A 305 8.99 -40.49 -18.59
CA ARG A 305 9.84 -41.15 -17.59
C ARG A 305 10.29 -42.53 -18.07
N TYR A 306 11.59 -42.81 -17.94
CA TYR A 306 12.13 -44.18 -17.86
C TYR A 306 13.14 -44.28 -16.71
N GLY A 307 12.95 -45.31 -15.88
CA GLY A 307 14.01 -46.13 -15.31
C GLY A 307 14.85 -45.57 -14.15
N SER A 308 14.51 -46.01 -12.94
CA SER A 308 15.31 -45.94 -11.71
C SER A 308 16.71 -46.55 -11.86
N ARG A 309 17.73 -45.95 -11.23
CA ARG A 309 18.85 -46.69 -10.62
C ARG A 309 19.37 -45.99 -9.36
N MET A 310 19.41 -46.77 -8.29
CA MET A 310 20.04 -46.47 -7.01
C MET A 310 21.53 -46.18 -7.17
N SER A 311 22.06 -45.36 -6.26
CA SER A 311 23.45 -45.51 -5.79
C SER A 311 23.52 -45.17 -4.31
N LEU A 312 23.71 -46.23 -3.51
CA LEU A 312 24.19 -46.24 -2.13
C LEU A 312 25.65 -45.78 -2.09
N ALA A 313 26.00 -44.89 -1.17
CA ALA A 313 27.35 -44.75 -0.61
C ALA A 313 27.30 -43.93 0.69
N PRO A 314 28.25 -44.10 1.63
CA PRO A 314 27.94 -44.32 3.04
C PRO A 314 28.21 -43.12 3.96
N SER A 315 27.54 -43.17 5.10
CA SER A 315 27.71 -42.37 6.31
C SER A 315 28.98 -42.72 7.08
N GLU A 316 29.71 -41.71 7.54
CA GLU A 316 30.57 -41.61 8.75
C GLU A 316 31.21 -40.19 8.68
N MET A 317 31.30 -39.31 9.68
CA MET A 317 31.35 -39.42 11.13
C MET A 317 31.26 -37.99 11.71
N MET A 318 30.31 -37.70 12.61
CA MET A 318 30.52 -36.91 13.85
C MET A 318 29.19 -36.69 14.56
N SER A 319 28.84 -37.68 15.37
CA SER A 319 28.05 -37.46 16.57
C SER A 319 28.89 -36.62 17.54
N ARG A 320 28.37 -35.44 17.91
CA ARG A 320 28.68 -34.81 19.18
C ARG A 320 27.38 -34.23 19.72
N HIS A 321 26.63 -35.12 20.36
CA HIS A 321 25.37 -34.87 21.02
C HIS A 321 25.49 -33.69 22.00
N MET A 322 24.62 -32.69 21.80
CA MET A 322 23.97 -32.00 22.91
C MET A 322 23.16 -33.06 23.68
N ASP A 323 23.55 -33.30 24.92
CA ASP A 323 22.64 -33.74 25.96
C ASP A 323 21.85 -32.52 26.43
N MET A 324 20.58 -32.44 26.03
CA MET A 324 19.54 -31.76 26.80
C MET A 324 18.23 -32.52 26.63
N GLU A 325 17.90 -33.28 27.67
CA GLU A 325 16.55 -33.58 28.19
C GLU A 325 15.47 -33.88 27.14
N MET A 326 15.48 -35.12 26.66
CA MET A 326 14.34 -35.76 26.00
C MET A 326 13.39 -36.33 27.08
N GLU A 327 12.89 -35.48 27.97
CA GLU A 327 11.82 -35.82 28.91
C GLU A 327 10.55 -35.04 28.56
N ASP A 328 9.46 -35.79 28.38
CA ASP A 328 8.05 -35.35 28.47
C ASP A 328 7.33 -34.80 27.21
N LEU A 329 7.53 -35.42 26.02
CA LEU A 329 6.66 -35.21 24.86
C LEU A 329 5.61 -36.31 24.64
N SER A 330 5.61 -37.37 25.45
CA SER A 330 4.67 -38.51 25.32
C SER A 330 3.26 -38.22 25.85
N HIS A 331 3.06 -37.15 26.60
CA HIS A 331 1.76 -36.78 27.21
C HIS A 331 0.99 -35.70 26.44
N LEU A 332 1.51 -35.20 25.31
CA LEU A 332 0.84 -34.18 24.50
C LEU A 332 -0.12 -34.80 23.49
N PRO A 333 -1.34 -34.24 23.30
CA PRO A 333 -2.29 -34.72 22.31
C PRO A 333 -1.73 -34.62 20.89
N SER A 334 -2.13 -35.54 20.01
CA SER A 334 -1.70 -35.56 18.60
C SER A 334 -2.17 -34.29 17.86
N ASP A 335 -1.46 -33.94 16.80
CA ASP A 335 -1.79 -32.75 15.99
C ASP A 335 -3.19 -32.86 15.36
N ASP A 336 -3.60 -34.07 14.96
CA ASP A 336 -4.94 -34.34 14.43
C ASP A 336 -6.05 -34.14 15.47
N ALA A 337 -5.81 -34.55 16.73
CA ALA A 337 -6.75 -34.34 17.81
C ALA A 337 -6.93 -32.84 18.11
N ILE A 338 -5.83 -32.08 18.10
CA ILE A 338 -5.86 -30.63 18.27
C ILE A 338 -6.63 -29.96 17.12
N LEU A 339 -6.39 -30.37 15.88
CA LEU A 339 -7.07 -29.82 14.71
C LEU A 339 -8.58 -30.09 14.73
N ALA A 340 -9.00 -31.29 15.13
CA ALA A 340 -10.40 -31.66 15.28
C ALA A 340 -11.11 -30.75 16.30
N GLU A 341 -10.47 -30.51 17.45
CA GLU A 341 -11.01 -29.63 18.49
C GLU A 341 -11.02 -28.16 18.07
N ILE A 342 -10.03 -27.68 17.32
CA ILE A 342 -10.03 -26.32 16.75
C ILE A 342 -11.26 -26.12 15.84
N ARG A 343 -11.58 -27.11 14.99
CA ARG A 343 -12.77 -27.03 14.13
C ARG A 343 -14.06 -26.98 14.94
N GLU A 344 -14.14 -27.74 16.03
CA GLU A 344 -15.32 -27.76 16.91
C GLU A 344 -15.50 -26.46 17.69
N ILE A 345 -14.41 -25.86 18.17
CA ILE A 345 -14.41 -24.54 18.82
C ILE A 345 -14.86 -23.47 17.83
N LEU A 346 -14.29 -23.45 16.63
CA LEU A 346 -14.65 -22.46 15.60
C LEU A 346 -16.08 -22.63 15.07
N ARG A 347 -16.66 -23.83 15.15
CA ARG A 347 -18.06 -24.08 14.79
C ARG A 347 -19.05 -23.38 15.72
N THR A 348 -18.71 -23.26 17.00
CA THR A 348 -19.62 -22.78 18.06
C THR A 348 -19.30 -21.36 18.52
N ALA A 349 -18.13 -20.84 18.18
CA ALA A 349 -17.67 -19.53 18.62
C ALA A 349 -18.02 -18.42 17.63
N ASP A 350 -18.25 -17.21 18.16
CA ASP A 350 -18.46 -16.01 17.35
C ASP A 350 -17.14 -15.53 16.74
N LEU A 351 -17.01 -15.67 15.42
CA LEU A 351 -15.81 -15.34 14.66
C LEU A 351 -15.37 -13.87 14.79
N MET A 352 -16.25 -12.97 15.23
CA MET A 352 -15.92 -11.55 15.45
C MET A 352 -15.19 -11.29 16.78
N THR A 353 -15.21 -12.24 17.72
CA THR A 353 -14.63 -12.08 19.06
C THR A 353 -13.55 -13.12 19.40
N VAL A 354 -13.43 -14.17 18.59
CA VAL A 354 -12.46 -15.25 18.78
C VAL A 354 -11.04 -14.78 18.54
N THR A 355 -10.15 -15.09 19.48
CA THR A 355 -8.71 -14.83 19.38
C THR A 355 -7.93 -16.15 19.46
N LYS A 356 -6.75 -16.19 18.84
CA LYS A 356 -5.83 -17.34 18.94
C LYS A 356 -5.50 -17.72 20.39
N LYS A 357 -5.45 -16.71 21.28
CA LYS A 357 -5.24 -16.91 22.72
C LYS A 357 -6.44 -17.60 23.38
N SER A 358 -7.66 -17.18 23.06
CA SER A 358 -8.89 -17.82 23.55
C SER A 358 -8.98 -19.28 23.10
N ILE A 359 -8.65 -19.57 21.84
CA ILE A 359 -8.62 -20.94 21.29
C ILE A 359 -7.61 -21.82 22.04
N LYS A 360 -6.38 -21.33 22.27
CA LYS A 360 -5.37 -22.07 23.04
C LYS A 360 -5.86 -22.37 24.46
N GLN A 361 -6.44 -21.40 25.16
CA GLN A 361 -6.94 -21.59 26.52
C GLN A 361 -8.07 -22.62 26.58
N GLU A 362 -8.96 -22.61 25.59
CA GLU A 362 -10.04 -23.58 25.49
C GLU A 362 -9.53 -24.99 25.14
N LEU A 363 -8.50 -25.11 24.30
CA LEU A 363 -7.83 -26.39 24.02
C LEU A 363 -7.12 -26.94 25.28
N GLU A 364 -6.42 -26.10 26.03
CA GLU A 364 -5.79 -26.49 27.30
C GLU A 364 -6.83 -26.96 28.32
N ARG A 365 -8.03 -26.33 28.34
CA ARG A 365 -9.16 -26.76 29.17
C ARG A 365 -9.71 -28.13 28.75
N ARG A 366 -9.78 -28.42 27.45
CA ARG A 366 -10.31 -29.69 26.92
C ARG A 366 -9.35 -30.85 27.07
N PHE A 367 -8.07 -30.63 26.82
CA PHE A 367 -7.04 -31.66 26.92
C PHE A 367 -6.43 -31.80 28.32
N GLY A 368 -6.67 -30.83 29.22
CA GLY A 368 -6.16 -30.87 30.60
C GLY A 368 -4.64 -30.77 30.72
N VAL A 369 -3.96 -30.34 29.66
CA VAL A 369 -2.49 -30.23 29.57
C VAL A 369 -2.08 -28.84 29.08
N ASN A 370 -0.88 -28.40 29.46
CA ASN A 370 -0.31 -27.17 28.94
C ASN A 370 0.13 -27.38 27.48
N LEU A 371 -0.31 -26.51 26.57
CA LEU A 371 -0.04 -26.60 25.13
C LEU A 371 0.90 -25.49 24.64
N ASP A 372 1.75 -24.92 25.51
CA ASP A 372 2.71 -23.89 25.12
C ASP A 372 3.70 -24.39 24.05
N ALA A 373 4.15 -25.64 24.16
CA ALA A 373 5.02 -26.28 23.17
C ALA A 373 4.36 -26.39 21.78
N LYS A 374 3.02 -26.51 21.72
CA LYS A 374 2.24 -26.62 20.47
C LYS A 374 1.57 -25.31 20.04
N ARG A 375 1.87 -24.19 20.71
CA ARG A 375 1.35 -22.87 20.38
C ARG A 375 1.58 -22.46 18.91
N PRO A 376 2.75 -22.71 18.30
CA PRO A 376 2.96 -22.38 16.88
C PRO A 376 2.01 -23.15 15.95
N TYR A 377 1.78 -24.45 16.24
CA TYR A 377 0.86 -25.30 15.47
C TYR A 377 -0.59 -24.81 15.60
N ILE A 378 -1.07 -24.55 16.83
CA ILE A 378 -2.44 -24.07 17.09
C ILE A 378 -2.72 -22.76 16.32
N ASN A 379 -1.75 -21.83 16.30
CA ASN A 379 -1.88 -20.57 15.59
C ASN A 379 -2.02 -20.78 14.07
N SER A 380 -1.17 -21.64 13.49
CA SER A 380 -1.18 -21.94 12.06
C SER A 380 -2.44 -22.72 11.65
N ALA A 381 -2.85 -23.71 12.44
CA ALA A 381 -4.06 -24.48 12.20
C ALA A 381 -5.33 -23.62 12.27
N THR A 382 -5.42 -22.71 13.25
CA THR A 382 -6.53 -21.76 13.37
C THR A 382 -6.67 -20.88 12.13
N GLU A 383 -5.55 -20.31 11.64
CA GLU A 383 -5.56 -19.47 10.43
C GLU A 383 -5.93 -20.28 9.18
N ALA A 384 -5.44 -21.51 9.07
CA ALA A 384 -5.76 -22.39 7.95
C ALA A 384 -7.26 -22.74 7.91
N VAL A 385 -7.90 -23.00 9.06
CA VAL A 385 -9.34 -23.25 9.12
C VAL A 385 -10.15 -21.98 8.81
N LEU A 386 -9.77 -20.83 9.37
CA LEU A 386 -10.46 -19.56 9.11
C LEU A 386 -10.32 -19.05 7.66
N SER A 387 -9.22 -19.39 6.99
CA SER A 387 -8.98 -19.07 5.58
C SER A 387 -9.59 -20.09 4.61
N GLY A 388 -10.24 -21.16 5.11
CA GLY A 388 -10.84 -22.21 4.29
C GLY A 388 -9.83 -23.14 3.60
N ALA A 389 -8.59 -23.18 4.08
CA ALA A 389 -7.51 -24.00 3.55
C ALA A 389 -7.44 -25.41 4.18
N LEU A 390 -8.24 -25.69 5.21
CA LEU A 390 -8.35 -26.95 5.93
C LEU A 390 -9.78 -27.21 6.42
#